data_AF-A0A6D2GD63-F1
#
_entry.id   AF-A0A6D2GD63-F1
#
_cell.length_a   1.000
_cell.length_b   1.000
_cell.length_c   1.000
_cell.angle_alpha   90.00
_cell.angle_beta   90.00
_cell.angle_gamma   90.00
#
_symmetry.space_group_name_H-M   'P 1'
#
loop_
_entity.id
_entity.type
_entity.pdbx_description
1 polymer ?
#
loop_
_entity_poly.entity_id
_entity_poly.type
_entity_poly.pdbx_seq_one_letter_code
_entity_poly.pdbx_strand_id
1 'polypeptide(L)'
;MLWFKNLMVYRLSRDIALRAEEMEKQLASMTFTPCGSQDMAKMGWVPPMGSHSDALTHTANGQIIICARKEEKILPSPVIKQALEAKIQKLEADQGRKLKKTEKDSLKDEVLHSLLPRAFSRFSQTMMWIDTVNGLIMVDCASAKKAEDTLALLA
;
A
#
# COMPACT_ATOMS: atom_id res chain seq x y z
N MET A 1 -21.17 8.73 -4.79
CA MET A 1 -20.87 7.53 -3.99
C MET A 1 -20.41 6.42 -4.90
N LEU A 2 -19.30 5.77 -4.57
CA LEU A 2 -18.83 4.57 -5.28
C LEU A 2 -19.35 3.35 -4.53
N TRP A 3 -20.06 2.46 -5.23
CA TRP A 3 -20.54 1.19 -4.69
C TRP A 3 -19.40 0.17 -4.67
N PHE A 4 -19.43 -0.75 -3.70
CA PHE A 4 -18.48 -1.86 -3.61
C PHE A 4 -18.57 -2.70 -4.87
N LYS A 5 -17.41 -3.00 -5.49
CA LYS A 5 -17.35 -3.81 -6.72
C LYS A 5 -17.08 -5.27 -6.42
N ASN A 6 -16.42 -5.53 -5.29
CA ASN A 6 -16.11 -6.86 -4.79
C ASN A 6 -16.35 -6.89 -3.28
N LEU A 7 -16.37 -8.07 -2.69
CA LEU A 7 -16.59 -8.21 -1.26
C LEU A 7 -15.78 -9.37 -0.69
N MET A 8 -14.94 -9.07 0.29
CA MET A 8 -14.36 -10.06 1.20
C MET A 8 -14.89 -9.79 2.60
N VAL A 9 -15.49 -10.82 3.20
CA VAL A 9 -16.20 -10.71 4.49
C VAL A 9 -15.40 -11.42 5.57
N TYR A 10 -15.17 -10.72 6.67
CA TYR A 10 -14.45 -11.19 7.85
C TYR A 10 -15.35 -11.02 9.08
N ARG A 11 -15.24 -11.96 10.02
CA ARG A 11 -15.94 -11.88 11.31
C ARG A 11 -14.95 -11.45 12.38
N LEU A 12 -15.34 -10.46 13.18
CA LEU A 12 -14.60 -10.09 14.38
C LEU A 12 -14.70 -11.23 15.40
N SER A 13 -13.56 -11.74 15.83
CA SER A 13 -13.47 -12.88 16.76
C SER A 13 -13.72 -12.50 18.22
N ARG A 14 -13.76 -11.20 18.52
CA ARG A 14 -13.98 -10.63 19.86
C ARG A 14 -14.98 -9.48 19.75
N ASP A 15 -15.74 -9.25 20.81
CA ASP A 15 -16.51 -8.02 20.97
C ASP A 15 -15.54 -6.85 21.19
N ILE A 16 -15.16 -6.21 20.09
CA ILE A 16 -14.37 -4.98 20.09
C ILE A 16 -15.36 -3.82 20.10
N ALA A 17 -15.32 -2.99 21.14
CA ALA A 17 -16.10 -1.77 21.21
C ALA A 17 -15.52 -0.71 20.25
N LEU A 18 -15.85 -0.84 18.96
CA LEU A 18 -15.44 0.09 17.91
C LEU A 18 -16.26 1.37 18.01
N ARG A 19 -15.73 2.36 18.75
CA ARG A 19 -16.27 3.71 18.82
C ARG A 19 -15.62 4.58 17.75
N ALA A 20 -16.45 5.22 16.93
CA ALA A 20 -15.99 6.03 15.81
C ALA A 20 -14.98 7.12 16.22
N GLU A 21 -15.22 7.82 17.32
CA GLU A 21 -14.32 8.89 17.81
C GLU A 21 -12.92 8.37 18.20
N GLU A 22 -12.86 7.18 18.79
CA GLU A 22 -11.59 6.57 19.18
C GLU A 22 -10.86 6.03 17.96
N MET A 23 -11.61 5.44 17.03
CA MET A 23 -11.11 4.97 15.76
C MET A 23 -10.51 6.12 14.96
N GLU A 24 -11.20 7.26 14.86
CA GLU A 24 -10.71 8.46 14.17
C GLU A 24 -9.30 8.87 14.65
N LYS A 25 -9.09 8.89 15.98
CA LYS A 25 -7.79 9.22 16.58
C LYS A 25 -6.71 8.19 16.22
N GLN A 26 -7.03 6.91 16.26
CA GLN A 26 -6.09 5.85 15.92
C GLN A 26 -5.72 5.88 14.44
N LEU A 27 -6.70 6.03 13.56
CA LEU A 27 -6.49 6.17 12.12
C LEU A 27 -5.66 7.41 11.78
N ALA A 28 -5.81 8.51 12.53
CA ALA A 28 -5.04 9.74 12.32
C ALA A 28 -3.52 9.52 12.43
N SER A 29 -3.07 8.57 13.25
CA SER A 29 -1.64 8.23 13.39
C SER A 29 -1.06 7.53 12.16
N MET A 30 -1.92 6.93 11.32
CA MET A 30 -1.55 6.18 10.12
C MET A 30 -2.17 6.79 8.85
N THR A 31 -2.39 8.11 8.84
CA THR A 31 -2.83 8.82 7.64
C THR A 31 -1.86 8.62 6.48
N PHE A 32 -2.41 8.53 5.28
CA PHE A 32 -1.61 8.39 4.07
C PHE A 32 -0.64 9.56 3.92
N THR A 33 0.63 9.23 3.72
CA THR A 33 1.66 10.16 3.24
C THR A 33 2.22 9.65 1.92
N PRO A 34 2.54 10.54 0.97
CA PRO A 34 3.16 10.14 -0.28
C PRO A 34 4.48 9.39 -0.07
N CYS A 35 4.82 8.52 -1.01
CA CYS A 35 6.14 7.88 -1.07
C CYS A 35 7.24 8.94 -1.19
N GLY A 36 8.27 8.81 -0.35
CA GLY A 36 9.55 9.47 -0.54
C GLY A 36 10.29 8.91 -1.76
N SER A 37 11.45 9.50 -2.07
CA SER A 37 12.25 9.14 -3.25
C SER A 37 12.79 7.71 -3.24
N GLN A 38 12.86 7.09 -2.06
CA GLN A 38 13.38 5.73 -1.85
C GLN A 38 12.32 4.76 -1.32
N ASP A 39 11.05 5.18 -1.25
CA ASP A 39 9.97 4.31 -0.83
C ASP A 39 9.41 3.54 -2.04
N MET A 40 9.41 2.21 -1.97
CA MET A 40 8.78 1.37 -3.01
C MET A 40 7.26 1.46 -2.97
N ALA A 41 6.68 1.54 -1.77
CA ALA A 41 5.26 1.70 -1.56
C ALA A 41 4.98 2.33 -0.19
N LYS A 42 3.85 3.03 -0.09
CA LYS A 42 3.27 3.49 1.18
C LYS A 42 1.78 3.23 1.19
N MET A 43 1.25 2.99 2.38
CA MET A 43 -0.18 2.80 2.59
C MET A 43 -0.60 3.55 3.85
N GLY A 44 -1.81 4.11 3.83
CA GLY A 44 -2.38 4.81 4.97
C GLY A 44 -3.83 5.21 4.75
N TRP A 45 -4.44 5.79 5.78
CA TRP A 45 -5.84 6.17 5.79
C TRP A 45 -6.08 7.50 5.07
N VAL A 46 -7.19 7.59 4.36
CA VAL A 46 -7.69 8.81 3.71
C VAL A 46 -9.19 8.95 3.95
N PRO A 47 -9.77 10.16 3.83
CA PRO A 47 -11.20 10.35 3.98
C PRO A 47 -12.01 9.53 2.97
N PRO A 48 -12.97 8.70 3.41
CA PRO A 48 -13.81 7.90 2.50
C PRO A 48 -14.74 8.78 1.65
N MET A 49 -15.00 10.02 2.08
CA MET A 49 -15.83 10.98 1.35
C MET A 49 -15.02 11.88 0.40
N GLY A 50 -13.71 11.63 0.23
CA GLY A 50 -12.85 12.43 -0.63
C GLY A 50 -12.83 13.90 -0.21
N SER A 51 -12.90 14.83 -1.17
CA SER A 51 -12.85 16.27 -0.90
C SER A 51 -14.07 16.86 -0.19
N HIS A 52 -15.08 16.04 0.12
CA HIS A 52 -16.30 16.49 0.82
C HIS A 52 -16.18 16.44 2.34
N SER A 53 -15.16 15.79 2.89
CA SER A 53 -14.91 15.71 4.33
C SER A 53 -13.45 15.38 4.60
N ASP A 54 -12.90 15.93 5.69
CA ASP A 54 -11.56 15.57 6.17
C ASP A 54 -11.57 14.39 7.16
N ALA A 55 -12.77 13.91 7.54
CA ALA A 55 -12.91 12.80 8.48
C ALA A 55 -12.46 11.47 7.83
N LEU A 56 -11.69 10.67 8.57
CA LEU A 56 -11.19 9.35 8.18
C LEU A 56 -12.23 8.25 8.35
N THR A 57 -13.25 8.50 9.16
CA THR A 57 -14.43 7.65 9.31
C THR A 57 -15.68 8.35 8.77
N HIS A 58 -16.59 7.57 8.20
CA HIS A 58 -17.95 7.99 7.93
C HIS A 58 -18.91 7.01 8.59
N THR A 59 -19.85 7.50 9.41
CA THR A 59 -20.69 6.66 10.25
C THR A 59 -22.19 6.88 10.01
N ALA A 60 -22.96 5.80 10.05
CA ALA A 60 -24.41 5.82 10.01
C ALA A 60 -24.97 4.51 10.59
N ASN A 61 -25.91 4.57 11.53
CA ASN A 61 -26.66 3.40 12.03
C ASN A 61 -25.80 2.19 12.48
N GLY A 62 -24.71 2.44 13.22
CA GLY A 62 -23.79 1.38 13.64
C GLY A 62 -22.90 0.83 12.51
N GLN A 63 -22.86 1.52 11.37
CA GLN A 63 -22.01 1.18 10.25
C GLN A 63 -20.91 2.23 10.14
N ILE A 64 -19.67 1.78 9.90
CA ILE A 64 -18.50 2.64 9.77
C ILE A 64 -17.83 2.35 8.43
N ILE A 65 -17.58 3.39 7.63
CA ILE A 65 -16.79 3.31 6.41
C ILE A 65 -15.44 3.99 6.64
N ILE A 66 -14.37 3.33 6.22
CA ILE A 66 -13.00 3.87 6.16
C ILE A 66 -12.38 3.58 4.79
N CYS A 67 -11.36 4.33 4.42
CA CYS A 67 -10.67 4.16 3.14
C CYS A 67 -9.16 4.11 3.33
N ALA A 68 -8.53 3.01 2.89
CA ALA A 68 -7.09 2.93 2.77
C ALA A 68 -6.66 3.36 1.36
N ARG A 69 -5.58 4.13 1.26
CA ARG A 69 -4.90 4.48 0.02
C ARG A 69 -3.51 3.86 0.02
N LYS A 70 -3.14 3.23 -1.10
CA LYS A 70 -1.79 2.70 -1.35
C LYS A 70 -1.18 3.41 -2.54
N GLU A 71 0.03 3.92 -2.37
CA GLU A 71 0.93 4.36 -3.42
C GLU A 71 2.01 3.31 -3.63
N GLU A 72 2.27 2.93 -4.88
CA GLU A 72 3.32 1.98 -5.24
C GLU A 72 4.11 2.52 -6.43
N LYS A 73 5.44 2.51 -6.35
CA LYS A 73 6.32 2.91 -7.45
C LYS A 73 6.32 1.85 -8.54
N ILE A 74 6.01 2.28 -9.75
CA ILE A 74 6.01 1.45 -10.95
C ILE A 74 7.46 1.31 -11.41
N LEU A 75 8.11 0.24 -10.99
CA LEU A 75 9.45 -0.13 -11.44
C LEU A 75 9.43 -1.54 -12.02
N PRO A 76 9.15 -1.68 -13.34
CA PRO A 76 9.02 -2.99 -13.95
C PRO A 76 10.33 -3.79 -13.90
N SER A 77 10.24 -5.09 -13.59
CA SER A 77 11.41 -5.98 -13.54
C SER A 77 12.29 -5.96 -14.81
N PRO A 78 11.73 -5.86 -16.04
CA PRO A 78 12.54 -5.73 -17.24
C PRO A 78 13.45 -4.49 -17.26
N VAL A 79 12.97 -3.35 -16.72
CA VAL A 79 13.75 -2.10 -16.66
C VAL A 79 14.93 -2.24 -15.69
N ILE A 80 14.68 -2.84 -14.53
CA ILE A 80 15.74 -3.12 -13.54
C ILE A 80 16.79 -4.05 -14.14
N LYS A 81 16.35 -5.12 -14.80
CA LYS A 81 17.23 -6.12 -15.42
C LYS A 81 18.11 -5.49 -16.50
N GLN A 82 17.54 -4.71 -17.40
CA GLN A 82 18.28 -4.03 -18.47
C GLN A 82 19.33 -3.06 -17.91
N ALA A 83 18.97 -2.25 -16.91
CA ALA A 83 19.89 -1.30 -16.28
C ALA A 83 21.03 -2.02 -15.53
N LEU A 84 20.72 -3.13 -14.85
CA LEU A 84 21.71 -3.97 -14.17
C LEU A 84 22.68 -4.62 -15.17
N GLU A 85 22.15 -5.21 -16.24
CA GLU A 85 22.97 -5.83 -17.28
C GLU A 85 23.92 -4.82 -17.94
N ALA A 86 23.44 -3.61 -18.23
CA ALA A 86 24.29 -2.54 -18.77
C ALA A 86 25.44 -2.16 -17.81
N LYS A 87 25.16 -2.04 -16.50
CA LYS A 87 26.20 -1.79 -15.50
C LYS A 87 27.20 -2.95 -15.39
N ILE A 88 26.71 -4.19 -15.38
CA ILE A 88 27.56 -5.39 -15.32
C ILE A 88 28.48 -5.44 -16.54
N GLN A 89 27.94 -5.27 -17.76
CA GLN A 89 28.74 -5.31 -18.98
C GLN A 89 29.84 -4.26 -18.99
N LYS A 90 29.51 -3.03 -18.56
CA LYS A 90 30.49 -1.95 -18.45
C LYS A 90 31.63 -2.32 -17.48
N LEU A 91 31.29 -2.79 -16.28
CA LEU A 91 32.27 -3.09 -15.25
C LEU A 91 33.11 -4.34 -15.59
N GLU A 92 32.53 -5.36 -16.23
CA GLU A 92 33.25 -6.53 -16.73
C GLU A 92 34.23 -6.16 -17.85
N ALA A 93 33.85 -5.24 -18.75
CA ALA A 93 34.72 -4.72 -19.79
C ALA A 93 35.90 -3.92 -19.20
N ASP A 94 35.63 -3.08 -18.20
CA ASP A 94 36.65 -2.25 -17.54
C ASP A 94 37.65 -3.10 -16.73
N GLN A 95 37.20 -4.20 -16.09
CA GLN A 95 38.05 -5.06 -15.26
C GLN A 95 38.64 -6.27 -15.99
N GLY A 96 38.18 -6.57 -17.21
CA GLY A 96 38.62 -7.74 -17.97
C GLY A 96 38.27 -9.09 -17.32
N ARG A 97 37.28 -9.14 -16.42
CA ARG A 97 36.83 -10.37 -15.74
C ARG A 97 35.33 -10.38 -15.51
N LYS A 98 34.78 -11.57 -15.23
CA LYS A 98 33.39 -11.72 -14.79
C LYS A 98 33.20 -11.25 -13.34
N LEU A 99 32.04 -10.66 -13.07
CA LEU A 99 31.66 -10.26 -11.70
C LEU A 99 31.13 -11.44 -10.89
N LYS A 100 31.49 -11.47 -9.61
CA LYS A 100 30.95 -12.41 -8.63
C LYS A 100 29.50 -12.06 -8.29
N LYS A 101 28.78 -13.01 -7.71
CA LYS A 101 27.37 -12.84 -7.31
C LYS A 101 27.17 -11.64 -6.37
N THR A 102 28.02 -11.50 -5.36
CA THR A 102 27.97 -10.41 -4.39
C THR A 102 28.09 -9.03 -5.04
N GLU A 103 28.97 -8.89 -6.04
CA GLU A 103 29.14 -7.64 -6.79
C GLU A 103 27.88 -7.31 -7.60
N LYS A 104 27.26 -8.32 -8.23
CA LYS A 104 26.02 -8.14 -8.99
C LYS A 104 24.84 -7.75 -8.09
N ASP A 105 24.77 -8.30 -6.88
CA ASP A 105 23.74 -7.97 -5.90
C ASP A 105 23.89 -6.50 -5.44
N SER A 106 25.12 -6.04 -5.14
CA SER A 106 25.36 -4.63 -4.83
C SER A 106 25.01 -3.69 -5.99
N LEU A 107 25.35 -4.06 -7.22
CA LEU A 107 24.96 -3.28 -8.41
C LEU A 107 23.45 -3.22 -8.60
N LYS A 108 22.71 -4.27 -8.22
CA LYS A 108 21.24 -4.27 -8.28
C LYS A 108 20.65 -3.26 -7.30
N ASP A 109 21.17 -3.19 -6.08
CA ASP A 109 20.73 -2.20 -5.09
C ASP A 109 21.02 -0.77 -5.54
N GLU A 110 22.19 -0.53 -6.13
CA GLU A 110 22.50 0.77 -6.75
C GLU A 110 21.55 1.13 -7.90
N VAL A 111 21.23 0.15 -8.75
CA VAL A 111 20.27 0.35 -9.84
C VAL A 111 18.91 0.74 -9.26
N LEU A 112 18.42 0.02 -8.25
CA LEU A 112 17.17 0.36 -7.57
C LEU A 112 17.23 1.77 -6.98
N HIS A 113 18.27 2.11 -6.23
CA HIS A 113 18.45 3.42 -5.63
C HIS A 113 18.45 4.57 -6.67
N SER A 114 19.02 4.30 -7.85
CA SER A 114 19.07 5.27 -8.96
C SER A 114 17.77 5.41 -9.74
N LEU A 115 16.98 4.34 -9.85
CA LEU A 115 15.77 4.30 -10.65
C LEU A 115 14.53 4.71 -9.83
N LEU A 116 14.51 4.41 -8.53
CA LEU A 116 13.35 4.62 -7.68
C LEU A 116 12.88 6.08 -7.59
N PRO A 117 13.77 7.10 -7.51
CA PRO A 117 13.36 8.50 -7.54
C PRO A 117 12.69 8.92 -8.86
N ARG A 118 12.90 8.16 -9.94
CA ARG A 118 12.38 8.44 -11.29
C ARG A 118 11.14 7.62 -11.61
N ALA A 119 10.76 6.68 -10.74
CA ALA A 119 9.63 5.79 -10.97
C ALA A 119 8.31 6.55 -10.80
N PHE A 120 7.38 6.34 -11.74
CA PHE A 120 6.02 6.84 -11.62
C PHE A 120 5.27 6.10 -10.50
N SER A 121 4.26 6.73 -9.93
CA SER A 121 3.43 6.13 -8.89
C SER A 121 2.13 5.56 -9.47
N ARG A 122 1.73 4.38 -9.00
CA ARG A 122 0.37 3.84 -9.13
C ARG A 122 -0.35 4.05 -7.80
N PHE A 123 -1.56 4.60 -7.87
CA PHE A 123 -2.42 4.74 -6.69
C PHE A 123 -3.55 3.73 -6.75
N SER A 124 -3.90 3.19 -5.58
CA SER A 124 -5.11 2.39 -5.40
C SER A 124 -5.77 2.75 -4.08
N GLN A 125 -7.08 2.55 -4.03
CA GLN A 125 -7.87 2.69 -2.81
C GLN A 125 -8.58 1.37 -2.50
N THR A 126 -8.86 1.17 -1.22
CA THR A 126 -9.63 0.05 -0.70
C THR A 126 -10.61 0.60 0.32
N MET A 127 -11.91 0.49 0.03
CA MET A 127 -12.94 0.78 1.02
C MET A 127 -13.07 -0.39 1.97
N MET A 128 -13.27 -0.08 3.24
CA MET A 128 -13.63 -1.05 4.26
C MET A 128 -14.87 -0.57 4.98
N TRP A 129 -15.83 -1.46 5.10
CA TRP A 129 -17.07 -1.27 5.83
C TRP A 129 -17.06 -2.17 7.06
N ILE A 130 -17.28 -1.57 8.23
CA ILE A 130 -17.36 -2.26 9.50
C ILE A 130 -18.79 -2.16 10.00
N ASP A 131 -19.40 -3.32 10.21
CA ASP A 131 -20.73 -3.47 10.79
C ASP A 131 -20.58 -3.83 12.27
N THR A 132 -20.78 -2.83 13.13
CA THR A 132 -20.63 -3.00 14.59
C THR A 132 -21.83 -3.71 15.20
N VAL A 133 -22.95 -3.84 14.48
CA VAL A 133 -24.15 -4.55 14.93
C VAL A 133 -23.97 -6.06 14.78
N ASN A 134 -23.42 -6.50 13.65
CA ASN A 134 -23.24 -7.93 13.34
C ASN A 134 -21.82 -8.45 13.58
N GLY A 135 -20.88 -7.58 13.95
CA GLY A 135 -19.48 -7.93 14.17
C GLY A 135 -18.77 -8.38 12.90
N LEU A 136 -19.03 -7.69 11.78
CA LEU A 136 -18.50 -8.04 10.46
C LEU A 136 -17.65 -6.91 9.88
N ILE A 137 -16.65 -7.29 9.09
CA ILE A 137 -15.83 -6.38 8.29
C ILE A 137 -15.89 -6.82 6.84
N MET A 138 -16.24 -5.88 5.98
CA MET A 138 -16.38 -6.04 4.54
C MET A 138 -15.29 -5.20 3.86
N VAL A 139 -14.49 -5.82 3.00
CA VAL A 139 -13.42 -5.14 2.24
C VAL A 139 -13.74 -5.15 0.75
N ASP A 140 -13.71 -3.98 0.10
CA ASP A 140 -13.92 -3.83 -1.36
C ASP A 140 -12.66 -4.22 -2.14
N CYS A 141 -12.41 -5.53 -2.25
CA CYS A 141 -11.31 -6.05 -3.04
C CYS A 141 -11.58 -7.46 -3.58
N ALA A 142 -10.85 -7.83 -4.64
CA ALA A 142 -10.99 -9.12 -5.32
C ALA A 142 -9.93 -10.15 -4.89
N SER A 143 -8.97 -9.80 -4.03
CA SER A 143 -7.85 -10.67 -3.66
C SER A 143 -7.62 -10.70 -2.15
N ALA A 144 -7.44 -11.90 -1.58
CA ALA A 144 -7.25 -12.10 -0.15
C ALA A 144 -6.06 -11.28 0.39
N LYS A 145 -4.93 -11.29 -0.33
CA LYS A 145 -3.75 -10.48 0.02
C LYS A 145 -4.08 -8.99 0.20
N LYS A 146 -4.89 -8.40 -0.68
CA LYS A 146 -5.27 -6.97 -0.57
C LYS A 146 -6.18 -6.73 0.64
N ALA A 147 -7.07 -7.66 0.96
CA ALA A 147 -7.86 -7.58 2.18
C ALA A 147 -6.97 -7.69 3.43
N GLU A 148 -6.07 -8.66 3.47
CA GLU A 148 -5.10 -8.85 4.55
C GLU A 148 -4.20 -7.63 4.75
N ASP A 149 -3.63 -7.05 3.68
CA ASP A 149 -2.85 -5.81 3.75
C ASP A 149 -3.67 -4.66 4.38
N THR A 150 -4.97 -4.57 4.08
CA THR A 150 -5.85 -3.50 4.59
C THR A 150 -6.26 -3.77 6.04
N LEU A 151 -6.50 -5.04 6.41
CA LEU A 151 -6.79 -5.45 7.78
C LEU A 151 -5.56 -5.29 8.68
N ALA A 152 -4.36 -5.57 8.17
CA ALA A 152 -3.10 -5.36 8.88
C ALA A 152 -2.81 -3.88 9.14
N LEU A 153 -3.27 -2.97 8.27
CA LEU A 153 -3.21 -1.53 8.52
C LEU A 153 -4.18 -1.09 9.62
N LEU A 154 -5.28 -1.84 9.83
CA LEU A 154 -6.29 -1.55 10.84
C LEU A 154 -5.94 -2.13 12.22
N ALA A 155 -5.19 -3.23 12.26
CA ALA A 155 -4.81 -3.97 13.46
C ALA A 155 -3.74 -3.26 14.29
#